data_AF-A0A7C1F699-F1
#
_entry.id   AF-A0A7C1F699-F1
#
_cell.length_a   1.000
_cell.length_b   1.000
_cell.length_c   1.000
_cell.angle_alpha   90.00
_cell.angle_beta   90.00
_cell.angle_gamma   90.00
#
_symmetry.space_group_name_H-M   'P 1'
#
loop_
_entity.id
_entity.type
_entity.pdbx_description
1 polymer ?
#
loop_
_entity_poly.entity_id
_entity_poly.type
_entity_poly.pdbx_seq_one_letter_code
_entity_poly.pdbx_strand_id
1 'polypeptide(L)'
;MQVSLTLPRFKFEAKLQLRDALVGLGMQQAFDPERADFSGMTGQRDLYIDDVYHKAYVSVDEKGTEAAAATAAVMRLTAAPAETREVRVDRPFLFLIRDIQTGAVLFLGHVVNPAA
;
A
#
# COMPACT_ATOMS: atom_id res chain seq x y z
N MET A 1 22.98 -1.43 -12.93
CA MET A 1 22.74 0.01 -12.77
C MET A 1 22.52 0.28 -11.29
N GLN A 2 23.30 1.18 -10.70
CA GLN A 2 23.18 1.50 -9.28
C GLN A 2 22.34 2.77 -9.10
N VAL A 3 21.47 2.77 -8.10
CA VAL A 3 20.61 3.92 -7.77
C VAL A 3 21.00 4.43 -6.40
N SER A 4 21.20 5.75 -6.29
CA SER A 4 21.24 6.44 -5.00
C SER A 4 19.83 6.91 -4.69
N LEU A 5 19.17 6.28 -3.70
CA LEU A 5 17.78 6.56 -3.34
C LEU A 5 17.70 7.38 -2.06
N THR A 6 16.94 8.48 -2.12
CA THR A 6 16.47 9.20 -0.93
C THR A 6 14.95 9.02 -0.84
N LEU A 7 14.49 8.31 0.21
CA LEU A 7 13.08 8.07 0.50
C LEU A 7 12.75 8.59 1.91
N PRO A 8 11.67 9.36 2.11
CA PRO A 8 11.28 9.82 3.43
C PRO A 8 10.76 8.66 4.27
N ARG A 9 10.96 8.75 5.59
CA ARG A 9 10.17 7.95 6.53
C ARG A 9 8.75 8.45 6.55
N PHE A 10 7.80 7.53 6.72
CA PHE A 10 6.40 7.89 6.83
C PHE A 10 5.62 6.83 7.59
N LYS A 11 4.48 7.25 8.14
CA LYS A 11 3.50 6.39 8.79
C LYS A 11 2.12 6.78 8.30
N PHE A 12 1.30 5.78 8.00
CA PHE A 12 -0.08 5.99 7.57
C PHE A 12 -1.00 5.06 8.34
N GLU A 13 -2.11 5.60 8.83
CA GLU A 13 -3.24 4.85 9.33
C GLU A 13 -4.48 5.27 8.52
N ALA A 14 -5.15 4.31 7.90
CA ALA A 14 -6.40 4.52 7.20
C ALA A 14 -7.52 3.76 7.94
N LYS A 15 -8.63 4.45 8.20
CA LYS A 15 -9.88 3.86 8.67
C LYS A 15 -10.95 4.26 7.68
N LEU A 16 -11.53 3.30 6.98
CA LEU A 16 -12.45 3.50 5.89
C LEU A 16 -13.76 2.79 6.18
N GLN A 17 -14.86 3.50 5.99
CA GLN A 17 -16.17 2.90 5.72
C GLN A 17 -16.27 2.70 4.22
N LEU A 18 -16.48 1.46 3.81
CA LEU A 18 -16.38 1.07 2.40
C LEU A 18 -17.74 0.92 1.72
N ARG A 19 -18.86 1.08 2.45
CA ARG A 19 -20.21 0.97 1.87
C ARG A 19 -20.36 1.77 0.59
N ASP A 20 -20.16 3.08 0.64
CA ASP A 20 -20.36 3.96 -0.52
C ASP A 20 -19.41 3.64 -1.67
N ALA A 21 -18.15 3.30 -1.35
CA ALA A 21 -17.16 2.93 -2.35
C ALA A 21 -17.54 1.62 -3.06
N LEU A 22 -17.95 0.59 -2.32
CA LEU A 22 -18.35 -0.71 -2.86
C LEU A 22 -19.66 -0.61 -3.65
N VAL A 23 -20.62 0.19 -3.16
CA VAL A 23 -21.86 0.53 -3.88
C VAL A 23 -21.53 1.22 -5.21
N GLY A 24 -20.62 2.18 -5.22
CA GLY A 24 -20.15 2.87 -6.42
C GLY A 24 -19.40 1.95 -7.40
N LEU A 25 -18.76 0.89 -6.91
CA LEU A 25 -18.11 -0.16 -7.71
C LEU A 25 -19.09 -1.23 -8.20
N GLY A 26 -20.38 -1.14 -7.87
CA GLY A 26 -21.45 -2.03 -8.36
C GLY A 26 -21.96 -3.06 -7.35
N MET A 27 -21.47 -3.06 -6.12
CA MET A 27 -21.88 -4.02 -5.06
C MET A 27 -23.18 -3.61 -4.36
N GLN A 28 -24.11 -2.95 -5.05
CA GLN A 28 -25.30 -2.33 -4.46
C GLN A 28 -26.24 -3.33 -3.76
N GLN A 29 -26.47 -4.49 -4.38
CA GLN A 29 -27.43 -5.49 -3.88
C GLN A 29 -27.03 -6.07 -2.52
N ALA A 30 -25.73 -6.16 -2.23
CA ALA A 30 -25.26 -6.69 -0.96
C ALA A 30 -25.64 -5.82 0.25
N PHE A 31 -25.89 -4.53 0.03
CA PHE A 31 -26.26 -3.55 1.05
C PHE A 31 -27.76 -3.22 1.08
N ASP A 32 -28.58 -3.95 0.30
CA ASP A 32 -30.01 -3.73 0.19
C ASP A 32 -30.76 -4.80 1.01
N PRO A 33 -31.53 -4.43 2.05
CA PRO A 33 -32.22 -5.39 2.91
C PRO A 33 -33.32 -6.20 2.20
N GLU A 34 -33.85 -5.72 1.07
CA GLU A 34 -34.89 -6.42 0.30
C GLU A 34 -34.31 -7.28 -0.83
N ARG A 35 -33.10 -6.97 -1.29
CA ARG A 35 -32.48 -7.60 -2.48
C ARG A 35 -31.24 -8.45 -2.18
N ALA A 36 -30.61 -8.29 -1.03
CA ALA A 36 -29.45 -9.08 -0.65
C ALA A 36 -29.82 -10.56 -0.55
N ASP A 37 -28.96 -11.42 -1.09
CA ASP A 37 -29.12 -12.88 -0.98
C ASP A 37 -27.83 -13.51 -0.45
N PHE A 38 -27.75 -13.62 0.88
CA PHE A 38 -26.71 -14.35 1.59
C PHE A 38 -27.21 -15.73 2.09
N SER A 39 -28.22 -16.31 1.44
CA SER A 39 -28.78 -17.62 1.83
C SER A 39 -27.76 -18.76 1.77
N GLY A 40 -26.66 -18.62 1.02
CA GLY A 40 -25.53 -19.55 1.08
C GLY A 40 -24.83 -19.62 2.45
N MET A 41 -25.03 -18.63 3.33
CA MET A 41 -24.46 -18.59 4.69
C MET A 41 -25.44 -19.12 5.75
N THR A 42 -26.71 -18.72 5.68
CA THR A 42 -27.71 -18.98 6.74
C THR A 42 -28.86 -19.91 6.31
N GLY A 43 -29.02 -20.17 5.02
CA GLY A 43 -30.19 -20.86 4.45
C GLY A 43 -31.43 -19.98 4.29
N GLN A 44 -31.37 -18.69 4.66
CA GLN A 44 -32.48 -17.73 4.59
C GLN A 44 -32.05 -16.42 3.89
N ARG A 45 -33.02 -15.61 3.48
CA ARG A 45 -32.80 -14.31 2.78
C ARG A 45 -33.09 -13.11 3.69
N ASP A 46 -32.62 -13.19 4.92
CA ASP A 46 -32.84 -12.20 5.98
C ASP A 46 -31.54 -11.47 6.40
N LEU A 47 -30.43 -11.77 5.73
CA LEU A 47 -29.12 -11.19 5.96
C LEU A 47 -28.76 -10.21 4.84
N TYR A 48 -28.19 -9.07 5.21
CA TYR A 48 -27.61 -8.06 4.31
C TYR A 48 -26.38 -7.42 4.98
N ILE A 49 -25.55 -6.73 4.20
CA ILE A 49 -24.42 -5.97 4.73
C ILE A 49 -24.92 -4.57 5.10
N ASP A 50 -24.79 -4.19 6.37
CA ASP A 50 -25.05 -2.82 6.80
C ASP A 50 -23.90 -1.89 6.38
N ASP A 51 -22.67 -2.21 6.79
CA ASP A 51 -21.45 -1.46 6.44
C ASP A 51 -20.21 -2.39 6.42
N VAL A 52 -19.12 -1.91 5.83
CA VAL A 52 -17.82 -2.60 5.78
C VAL A 52 -16.74 -1.65 6.28
N TYR A 53 -16.11 -2.02 7.38
CA TYR A 53 -15.03 -1.24 7.99
C TYR A 53 -13.67 -1.83 7.62
N HIS A 54 -12.80 -1.03 7.03
CA HIS A 54 -11.43 -1.42 6.70
C HIS A 54 -10.43 -0.50 7.41
N LYS A 55 -9.54 -1.10 8.19
CA LYS A 55 -8.46 -0.39 8.88
C LYS A 55 -7.11 -0.94 8.43
N ALA A 56 -6.24 -0.06 7.96
CA ALA A 56 -4.89 -0.39 7.52
C ALA A 56 -3.86 0.53 8.19
N TYR A 57 -2.67 0.00 8.45
CA TYR A 57 -1.55 0.75 8.99
C TYR A 57 -0.26 0.36 8.24
N VAL A 58 0.52 1.37 7.84
CA VAL A 58 1.82 1.20 7.19
C VAL A 58 2.82 2.11 7.88
N SER A 59 4.01 1.59 8.19
CA SER A 59 5.12 2.36 8.73
C SER A 59 6.38 2.00 7.96
N VAL A 60 7.02 3.00 7.37
CA VAL A 60 8.31 2.84 6.67
C VAL A 60 9.35 3.64 7.44
N ASP A 61 10.29 2.91 8.02
CA ASP A 61 11.47 3.42 8.70
C ASP A 61 12.71 2.63 8.27
N GLU A 62 13.89 3.02 8.77
CA GLU A 62 15.15 2.38 8.40
C GLU A 62 15.28 0.94 8.93
N LYS A 63 14.41 0.51 9.84
CA LYS A 63 14.42 -0.83 10.45
C LYS A 63 13.40 -1.77 9.81
N GLY A 64 12.31 -1.23 9.26
CA GLY A 64 11.12 -1.96 8.82
C GLY A 64 11.22 -2.67 7.46
N THR A 65 12.35 -2.59 6.75
CA THR A 65 12.60 -3.40 5.53
C THR A 65 14.11 -3.61 5.26
N GLU A 66 14.81 -4.11 6.28
CA GLU A 66 16.22 -4.53 6.26
C GLU A 66 17.28 -3.41 6.15
N ALA A 67 18.07 -3.29 7.22
CA ALA A 67 19.25 -2.45 7.38
C ALA A 67 20.43 -2.90 6.47
N ALA A 68 20.26 -2.89 5.16
CA ALA A 68 21.26 -3.39 4.20
C ALA A 68 22.15 -2.30 3.57
N ALA A 69 22.02 -1.02 3.91
CA ALA A 69 22.83 0.02 3.29
C ALA A 69 23.34 1.04 4.31
N ALA A 70 24.58 0.86 4.77
CA ALA A 70 25.63 1.88 4.62
C ALA A 70 26.90 1.55 5.43
N THR A 71 27.65 0.53 5.04
CA THR A 71 29.13 0.55 5.17
C THR A 71 29.75 -0.23 4.02
N ALA A 72 29.89 0.42 2.86
CA ALA A 72 30.78 -0.05 1.81
C ALA A 72 32.07 0.77 1.86
N ALA A 73 33.16 0.17 2.32
CA ALA A 73 34.50 0.71 2.08
C ALA A 73 34.81 0.52 0.59
N VAL A 74 34.80 1.59 -0.19
CA VAL A 74 35.12 1.54 -1.63
C VAL A 74 36.60 1.83 -1.81
N MET A 75 37.43 0.81 -1.98
CA MET A 75 38.76 1.00 -2.57
C MET A 75 38.58 1.34 -4.05
N ARG A 76 39.01 2.54 -4.47
CA ARG A 76 38.95 2.97 -5.86
C ARG A 76 40.23 2.56 -6.60
N LEU A 77 40.12 1.63 -7.54
CA LEU A 77 41.04 1.54 -8.68
C LEU A 77 40.57 2.53 -9.76
N THR A 78 41.51 3.22 -10.40
CA THR A 78 41.32 4.40 -11.28
C THR A 78 40.62 4.09 -12.61
N ALA A 79 39.32 3.76 -12.56
CA ALA A 79 38.46 3.70 -13.75
C ALA A 79 37.30 4.72 -13.61
N ALA A 80 36.80 5.20 -14.75
CA ALA A 80 35.70 6.16 -14.83
C ALA A 80 34.51 5.69 -13.96
N PRO A 81 33.91 6.58 -13.13
CA PRO A 81 32.82 6.19 -12.25
C PRO A 81 31.64 5.67 -13.07
N ALA A 82 31.12 4.49 -12.70
CA ALA A 82 29.86 4.00 -13.24
C ALA A 82 28.76 5.04 -12.99
N GLU A 83 27.98 5.37 -14.02
CA GLU A 83 26.88 6.33 -13.90
C GLU A 83 25.88 5.86 -12.84
N THR A 84 25.93 6.48 -11.67
CA THR A 84 24.95 6.29 -10.61
C THR A 84 23.78 7.22 -10.88
N ARG A 85 22.56 6.68 -10.95
CA ARG A 85 21.37 7.53 -11.05
C ARG A 85 20.89 7.93 -9.66
N GLU A 86 20.68 9.23 -9.45
CA GLU A 86 20.05 9.74 -8.23
C GLU A 86 18.52 9.71 -8.38
N VAL A 87 17.84 9.15 -7.38
CA VAL A 87 16.39 9.17 -7.25
C VAL A 87 16.04 9.75 -5.89
N ARG A 88 15.40 10.91 -5.91
CA ARG A 88 14.93 11.61 -4.72
C ARG A 88 13.41 11.66 -4.71
N VAL A 89 12.82 11.18 -3.63
CA VAL A 89 11.36 11.18 -3.41
C VAL A 89 11.02 12.37 -2.50
N ASP A 90 11.01 13.56 -3.06
CA ASP A 90 10.82 14.86 -2.37
C ASP A 90 9.50 15.57 -2.73
N ARG A 91 8.59 14.87 -3.38
CA ARG A 91 7.25 15.34 -3.78
C ARG A 91 6.24 14.21 -3.63
N PRO A 92 4.92 14.46 -3.75
CA PRO A 92 3.90 13.43 -3.60
C PRO A 92 4.19 12.18 -4.45
N PHE A 93 4.02 11.00 -3.84
CA PHE A 93 4.40 9.73 -4.45
C PHE A 93 3.40 8.61 -4.13
N LEU A 94 3.34 7.62 -5.01
CA LEU A 94 2.64 6.38 -4.77
C LEU A 94 3.61 5.32 -4.26
N PHE A 95 3.13 4.46 -3.36
CA PHE A 95 3.84 3.24 -2.99
C PHE A 95 2.92 2.03 -3.16
N LEU A 96 3.53 0.89 -3.45
CA LEU A 96 2.86 -0.41 -3.50
C LEU A 96 3.69 -1.44 -2.76
N ILE A 97 3.03 -2.23 -1.91
CA ILE A 97 3.60 -3.46 -1.36
C ILE A 97 2.89 -4.59 -2.07
N ARG A 98 3.65 -5.42 -2.77
CA ARG A 98 3.10 -6.53 -3.56
C ARG A 98 3.79 -7.83 -3.25
N ASP A 99 3.04 -8.91 -3.35
CA ASP A 99 3.62 -10.24 -3.41
C ASP A 99 4.22 -10.47 -4.80
N ILE A 100 5.48 -10.91 -4.86
CA ILE A 100 6.20 -11.05 -6.13
C ILE A 100 5.77 -12.30 -6.90
N GLN A 101 5.36 -13.36 -6.19
CA GLN A 101 5.03 -14.64 -6.81
C GLN A 101 3.64 -14.61 -7.48
N THR A 102 2.66 -14.06 -6.78
CA THR A 102 1.26 -13.95 -7.21
C THR A 102 0.96 -12.67 -7.97
N GLY A 103 1.77 -11.63 -7.77
CA GLY A 103 1.50 -10.28 -8.27
C GLY A 103 0.43 -9.52 -7.48
N ALA A 104 -0.07 -10.08 -6.37
CA ALA A 104 -1.12 -9.46 -5.57
C ALA A 104 -0.64 -8.15 -4.93
N VAL A 105 -1.44 -7.10 -5.06
CA VAL A 105 -1.20 -5.81 -4.38
C VAL A 105 -1.74 -5.91 -2.95
N LEU A 106 -0.83 -5.93 -1.99
CA LEU A 106 -1.15 -6.02 -0.56
C LEU A 106 -1.48 -4.64 0.01
N PHE A 107 -0.73 -3.62 -0.41
CA PHE A 107 -0.99 -2.23 -0.06
C PHE A 107 -0.76 -1.33 -1.27
N LEU A 108 -1.61 -0.33 -1.41
CA LEU A 108 -1.45 0.78 -2.34
C LEU A 108 -1.73 2.06 -1.57
N GLY A 109 -0.83 3.03 -1.64
CA GLY A 109 -1.00 4.28 -0.94
C GLY A 109 -0.45 5.48 -1.71
N HIS A 110 -1.00 6.64 -1.40
CA HIS A 110 -0.58 7.94 -1.93
C HIS A 110 -0.10 8.81 -0.77
N VAL A 111 1.19 9.14 -0.80
CA VAL A 111 1.83 9.99 0.20
C VAL A 111 1.90 11.40 -0.32
N VAL A 112 1.03 12.27 0.20
CA VAL A 112 1.03 13.71 -0.12
C VAL A 112 2.01 14.47 0.78
N ASN A 113 2.03 14.13 2.07
CA ASN A 113 2.94 14.67 3.06
C ASN A 113 3.43 13.55 4.01
N PRO A 114 4.72 13.20 4.00
CA PRO A 114 5.27 12.13 4.85
C PRO A 114 5.46 12.54 6.33
N ALA A 115 5.37 13.85 6.63
CA ALA A 115 5.52 14.39 7.99
C ALA A 115 4.18 14.64 8.70
N ALA A 116 3.06 14.32 8.05
CA ALA A 116 1.71 14.50 8.59
C ALA A 116 1.38 13.47 9.68
#